data_AF-A0A0G3VPD9-F1
#
_entry.id   AF-A0A0G3VPD9-F1
#
_cell.length_a   1.000
_cell.length_b   1.000
_cell.length_c   1.000
_cell.angle_alpha   90.00
_cell.angle_beta   90.00
_cell.angle_gamma   90.00
#
_symmetry.space_group_name_H-M   'P 1'
#
loop_
_entity.id
_entity.type
_entity.pdbx_description
1 polymer ?
#
loop_
_entity_poly.entity_id
_entity_poly.type
_entity_poly.pdbx_seq_one_letter_code
_entity_poly.pdbx_strand_id
1 'polypeptide(L)'
;QVVLEEGTIAFKNWVKTGTEVYRQFWIFDVQNPQEVMMNSSNIQVKQRGPYTYRVPFLAKENVTQDAEDNTVSFLQPNGAIFEPSLSVGTEADNFTVLNLAVA
;
A
#
# COMPACT_ATOMS: atom_id res chain seq x y z
N GLN A 1 7.55 15.27 25.72
CA GLN A 1 7.16 13.89 25.32
C GLN A 1 6.54 13.83 23.92
N VAL A 2 5.78 14.85 23.47
CA VAL A 2 5.02 14.84 22.20
C VAL A 2 5.76 15.52 21.02
N VAL A 3 6.78 16.35 21.30
CA VAL A 3 7.57 17.07 20.28
C VAL A 3 8.36 16.08 19.40
N LEU A 4 8.46 16.34 18.10
CA LEU A 4 9.27 15.58 17.15
C LEU A 4 10.74 15.99 17.25
N GLU A 5 11.37 15.66 18.37
CA GLU A 5 12.77 15.93 18.67
C GLU A 5 13.45 14.68 19.22
N GLU A 6 14.75 14.53 18.98
CA GLU A 6 15.51 13.40 19.50
C GLU A 6 15.35 13.25 21.03
N GLY A 7 15.25 12.00 21.48
CA GLY A 7 15.03 11.67 22.88
C GLY A 7 13.56 11.60 23.32
N THR A 8 12.61 12.16 22.57
CA THR A 8 11.18 12.03 22.90
C THR A 8 10.60 10.67 22.50
N ILE A 9 9.50 10.26 23.16
CA ILE A 9 8.75 9.06 22.81
C ILE A 9 8.07 9.22 21.44
N ALA A 10 7.55 10.42 21.16
CA ALA A 10 6.91 10.72 19.88
C ALA A 10 7.88 10.59 18.72
N PHE A 11 9.10 11.12 18.83
CA PHE A 11 10.10 11.05 17.76
C PHE A 11 10.50 9.60 17.44
N LYS A 12 10.74 8.76 18.46
CA LYS A 12 11.06 7.34 18.26
C LYS A 12 9.97 6.60 17.48
N ASN A 13 8.71 6.77 17.89
CA ASN A 13 7.56 6.16 17.21
C ASN A 13 7.30 6.76 15.82
N TRP A 14 7.61 8.04 15.62
CA TRP A 14 7.45 8.71 14.33
C TRP A 14 8.51 8.27 13.31
N VAL A 15 9.77 8.10 13.73
CA VAL A 15 10.87 7.57 12.89
C VAL A 15 10.54 6.14 12.46
N LYS A 16 10.17 5.28 13.41
CA LYS A 16 9.76 3.90 13.13
C LYS A 16 8.57 3.51 14.00
N THR A 17 7.42 3.32 13.37
CA THR A 17 6.18 2.93 14.06
C THR A 17 6.34 1.53 14.67
N GLY A 18 5.94 1.37 15.92
CA GLY A 18 5.93 0.06 16.60
C GLY A 18 4.77 -0.86 16.21
N THR A 19 3.73 -0.30 15.59
CA THR A 19 2.54 -1.03 15.13
C THR A 19 2.76 -1.61 13.73
N GLU A 20 2.35 -2.84 13.52
CA GLU A 20 2.30 -3.44 12.20
C GLU A 20 1.07 -2.92 11.44
N VAL A 21 1.31 -2.39 10.24
CA VAL A 21 0.24 -1.88 9.37
C VAL A 21 0.12 -2.81 8.16
N TYR A 22 -1.10 -3.12 7.79
CA TYR A 22 -1.43 -4.00 6.68
C TYR A 22 -2.29 -3.26 5.66
N ARG A 23 -2.04 -3.51 4.38
CA ARG A 23 -2.86 -3.07 3.26
C ARG A 23 -3.41 -4.28 2.54
N GLN A 24 -4.71 -4.30 2.36
CA GLN A 24 -5.43 -5.39 1.73
C GLN A 24 -5.99 -4.94 0.38
N PHE A 25 -5.78 -5.76 -0.65
CA PHE A 25 -6.26 -5.51 -1.99
C PHE A 25 -7.42 -6.46 -2.34
N TRP A 26 -8.45 -5.91 -2.97
CA TRP A 26 -9.49 -6.66 -3.68
C TRP A 26 -9.43 -6.29 -5.14
N ILE A 27 -9.24 -7.31 -5.99
CA ILE A 27 -9.15 -7.13 -7.43
C ILE A 27 -10.52 -7.41 -8.04
N PHE A 28 -10.99 -6.52 -8.91
CA PHE A 28 -12.19 -6.74 -9.72
C PHE A 28 -11.85 -7.60 -10.93
N ASP A 29 -12.13 -8.89 -10.83
CA ASP A 29 -11.91 -9.87 -11.90
C ASP A 29 -13.05 -9.78 -12.92
N VAL A 30 -12.75 -9.43 -14.17
CA VAL A 30 -13.75 -9.21 -15.23
C VAL A 30 -14.30 -10.54 -15.73
N GLN A 31 -15.63 -10.66 -15.79
CA GLN A 31 -16.32 -11.90 -16.13
C GLN A 31 -16.78 -11.96 -17.60
N ASN A 32 -16.93 -10.81 -18.27
CA ASN A 32 -17.41 -10.71 -19.66
C ASN A 32 -16.52 -9.85 -20.57
N PRO A 33 -15.19 -10.10 -20.64
CA PRO A 33 -14.25 -9.21 -21.34
C PRO A 33 -14.55 -9.04 -22.84
N GLN A 34 -15.01 -10.10 -23.51
CA GLN A 34 -15.32 -10.07 -24.95
C GLN A 34 -16.57 -9.24 -25.25
N GLU A 35 -17.61 -9.30 -24.39
CA GLU A 35 -18.82 -8.51 -24.57
C GLU A 35 -18.54 -7.02 -24.39
N VAL A 36 -17.72 -6.67 -23.40
CA VAL A 36 -17.30 -5.28 -23.17
C VAL A 36 -16.57 -4.75 -24.40
N MET A 37 -15.62 -5.52 -24.93
CA MET A 37 -14.80 -5.11 -26.07
C MET A 37 -15.60 -5.01 -27.38
N MET A 38 -16.47 -5.97 -27.66
CA MET A 38 -17.16 -6.07 -28.96
C MET A 38 -18.50 -5.35 -29.00
N ASN A 39 -19.22 -5.34 -27.87
CA ASN A 39 -20.61 -4.90 -27.81
C ASN A 39 -20.80 -3.68 -26.91
N SER A 40 -19.73 -3.11 -26.34
CA SER A 40 -19.80 -1.97 -25.42
C SER A 40 -20.73 -2.25 -24.22
N SER A 41 -20.80 -3.50 -23.77
CA SER A 41 -21.65 -3.91 -22.65
C SER A 41 -21.11 -3.40 -21.32
N ASN A 42 -21.96 -3.34 -20.30
CA ASN A 42 -21.51 -3.10 -18.92
C ASN A 42 -20.52 -4.19 -18.47
N ILE A 43 -19.49 -3.77 -17.72
CA ILE A 43 -18.46 -4.67 -17.19
C ILE A 43 -19.03 -5.43 -16.01
N GLN A 44 -19.10 -6.75 -16.12
CA GLN A 44 -19.42 -7.64 -15.02
C GLN A 44 -18.14 -8.02 -14.28
N VAL A 45 -18.11 -7.83 -12.97
CA VAL A 45 -16.93 -8.09 -12.14
C VAL A 45 -17.26 -8.96 -10.94
N LYS A 46 -16.28 -9.73 -10.48
CA LYS A 46 -16.27 -10.36 -9.16
C LYS A 46 -15.08 -9.86 -8.38
N GLN A 47 -15.31 -9.36 -7.17
CA GLN A 47 -14.21 -9.00 -6.27
C GLN A 47 -13.50 -10.26 -5.76
N ARG A 48 -12.16 -10.26 -5.78
CA ARG A 48 -11.33 -11.32 -5.22
C ARG A 48 -10.29 -10.71 -4.28
N GLY A 49 -10.31 -11.14 -3.01
CA GLY A 49 -9.41 -10.67 -1.97
C GLY A 49 -9.84 -11.16 -0.57
N PRO A 50 -9.07 -10.82 0.48
CA PRO A 50 -7.93 -9.90 0.42
C PRO A 50 -6.65 -10.55 -0.10
N TYR A 51 -5.83 -9.77 -0.80
CA TYR A 51 -4.37 -9.98 -0.94
C TYR A 51 -3.68 -9.00 -0.01
N THR A 52 -3.06 -9.51 1.05
CA THR A 52 -2.60 -8.70 2.18
C THR A 52 -1.09 -8.48 2.10
N TYR A 53 -0.67 -7.22 2.27
CA TYR A 53 0.72 -6.82 2.37
C TYR A 53 0.98 -6.05 3.66
N ARG A 54 2.10 -6.31 4.32
CA ARG A 54 2.61 -5.50 5.44
C ARG A 54 3.25 -4.23 4.90
N VAL A 55 2.65 -3.07 5.20
CA VAL A 55 3.09 -1.73 4.75
C VAL A 55 2.65 -0.63 5.72
N PRO A 56 3.45 0.42 6.00
CA PRO A 56 4.91 0.50 5.84
C PRO A 56 5.63 -0.18 7.03
N PHE A 57 6.77 -0.81 6.79
CA PHE A 57 7.62 -1.42 7.84
C PHE A 57 9.02 -0.79 7.95
N LEU A 58 9.37 0.08 7.00
CA LEU A 58 10.65 0.78 6.95
C LEU A 58 10.59 2.09 7.76
N ALA A 59 11.70 2.41 8.43
CA ALA A 59 11.87 3.67 9.14
C ALA A 59 12.00 4.85 8.15
N LYS A 60 11.70 6.06 8.61
CA LYS A 60 12.01 7.29 7.86
C LYS A 60 13.53 7.45 7.71
N GLU A 61 13.94 7.91 6.54
CA GLU A 61 15.34 8.16 6.18
C GLU A 61 15.60 9.65 6.00
N ASN A 62 16.88 10.05 6.01
CA ASN A 62 17.33 11.44 5.82
C ASN A 62 16.57 12.44 6.72
N VAL A 63 16.37 12.06 7.99
CA VAL A 63 15.71 12.92 8.97
C VAL A 63 16.61 14.09 9.33
N THR A 64 16.18 15.31 9.04
CA THR A 64 16.95 16.54 9.32
C THR A 64 16.08 17.57 10.02
N GLN A 65 16.55 18.07 11.17
CA GLN A 65 15.91 19.13 11.94
C GLN A 65 16.38 20.49 11.45
N ASP A 66 15.45 21.44 11.35
CA ASP A 66 15.74 22.86 11.17
C ASP A 66 15.31 23.61 12.42
N ALA A 67 16.29 24.19 13.12
CA ALA A 67 16.07 24.90 14.38
C ALA A 67 15.61 26.35 14.17
N GLU A 68 15.79 26.92 12.97
CA GLU A 68 15.39 28.30 12.67
C GLU A 68 13.87 28.39 12.48
N ASP A 69 13.29 27.42 11.76
CA ASP A 69 11.85 27.38 11.45
C ASP A 69 11.07 26.32 12.26
N ASN A 70 11.77 25.53 13.09
CA ASN A 70 11.22 24.44 13.89
C ASN A 70 10.56 23.33 13.05
N THR A 71 11.15 23.01 11.90
CA THR A 71 10.67 21.94 11.02
C THR A 71 11.56 20.69 11.06
N VAL A 72 10.99 19.57 10.61
CA VAL A 72 11.71 18.30 10.42
C VAL A 72 11.42 17.76 9.02
N SER A 73 12.47 17.56 8.23
CA SER A 73 12.40 16.97 6.89
C SER A 73 12.79 15.50 6.92
N PHE A 74 12.21 14.69 6.03
CA PHE A 74 12.46 13.25 5.95
C PHE A 74 12.04 12.65 4.60
N LEU A 75 12.53 11.45 4.31
CA LEU A 75 12.03 10.57 3.25
C LEU A 75 11.33 9.36 3.87
N GLN A 76 10.15 9.02 3.36
CA GLN A 76 9.45 7.80 3.74
C GLN A 76 9.65 6.74 2.65
N PRO A 77 10.57 5.78 2.82
CA PRO A 77 10.73 4.70 1.86
C PRO A 77 9.48 3.82 1.83
N ASN A 78 9.09 3.39 0.63
CA ASN A 78 7.96 2.51 0.40
C ASN A 78 8.47 1.08 0.18
N GLY A 79 7.93 0.14 0.95
CA GLY A 79 8.17 -1.29 0.79
C GLY A 79 6.92 -2.06 1.15
N ALA A 80 6.71 -3.21 0.51
CA ALA A 80 5.58 -4.09 0.75
C ALA A 80 6.04 -5.55 0.79
N ILE A 81 5.65 -6.25 1.86
CA ILE A 81 5.93 -7.68 2.03
C ILE A 81 4.57 -8.39 1.99
N PHE A 82 4.42 -9.35 1.08
CA PHE A 82 3.21 -10.15 0.97
C PHE A 82 3.05 -11.05 2.20
N GLU A 83 1.81 -11.17 2.69
CA GLU A 83 1.45 -12.00 3.85
C GLU A 83 0.51 -13.13 3.40
N PRO A 84 1.05 -14.30 3.00
CA PRO A 84 0.24 -15.42 2.51
C PRO A 84 -0.78 -15.91 3.54
N SER A 85 -0.43 -15.88 4.83
CA SER A 85 -1.30 -16.32 5.94
C SER A 85 -2.52 -15.43 6.13
N LEU A 86 -2.49 -14.19 5.63
CA LEU A 86 -3.58 -13.22 5.71
C LEU A 86 -4.26 -12.99 4.35
N SER A 87 -3.97 -13.83 3.35
CA SER A 87 -4.42 -13.66 1.97
C SER A 87 -5.31 -14.82 1.52
N VAL A 88 -6.25 -14.54 0.62
CA VAL A 88 -7.16 -15.54 0.04
C VAL A 88 -6.48 -16.44 -0.99
N GLY A 89 -5.36 -15.98 -1.58
CA GLY A 89 -4.64 -16.64 -2.67
C GLY A 89 -3.18 -16.24 -2.68
N THR A 90 -2.50 -16.45 -3.81
CA THR A 90 -1.07 -16.20 -3.99
C THR A 90 -0.81 -14.94 -4.83
N GLU A 91 0.42 -14.41 -4.82
CA GLU A 91 0.82 -13.35 -5.76
C GLU A 91 0.81 -13.81 -7.23
N ALA A 92 0.73 -15.11 -7.49
CA ALA A 92 0.65 -15.70 -8.82
C ALA A 92 -0.79 -15.90 -9.32
N ASP A 93 -1.79 -15.49 -8.55
CA ASP A 93 -3.19 -15.59 -8.96
C ASP A 93 -3.45 -14.74 -10.21
N ASN A 94 -4.13 -15.33 -11.19
CA ASN A 94 -4.47 -14.64 -12.43
C ASN A 94 -5.81 -13.90 -12.32
N PHE A 95 -5.93 -12.78 -13.03
CA PHE A 95 -7.15 -11.98 -13.15
C PHE A 95 -7.32 -11.51 -14.59
N THR A 96 -8.58 -11.40 -15.02
CA THR A 96 -8.90 -10.65 -16.23
C THR A 96 -9.13 -9.19 -15.83
N VAL A 97 -8.27 -8.29 -16.33
CA VAL A 97 -8.31 -6.85 -16.01
C VAL A 97 -8.23 -6.00 -17.28
N LEU A 98 -8.53 -4.72 -17.16
CA LEU A 98 -8.31 -3.75 -18.23
C LEU A 98 -6.84 -3.75 -18.64
N ASN A 99 -6.58 -3.76 -19.96
CA ASN A 99 -5.23 -3.56 -20.46
C ASN A 99 -4.79 -2.11 -20.21
N LEU A 100 -4.00 -1.90 -19.16
CA LEU A 100 -3.59 -0.57 -18.70
C LEU A 100 -2.76 0.21 -19.72
N ALA A 101 -2.03 -0.45 -20.61
CA ALA A 101 -1.19 0.22 -21.59
C ALA A 101 -1.98 0.73 -22.81
N VAL A 102 -3.17 0.18 -23.05
CA VAL A 102 -4.02 0.51 -24.21
C VAL A 102 -5.12 1.51 -23.86
N ALA A 103 -5.56 1.54 -22.60
CA ALA A 103 -6.68 2.37 -22.13
C ALA A 103 -6.39 3.87 -22.15
#